data_AF-A0A973PJT1-F1
#
_entry.id   AF-A0A973PJT1-F1
#
_cell.length_a   1.000
_cell.length_b   1.000
_cell.length_c   1.000
_cell.angle_alpha   90.00
_cell.angle_beta   90.00
_cell.angle_gamma   90.00
#
_symmetry.space_group_name_H-M   'P 1'
#
loop_
_entity.id
_entity.type
_entity.pdbx_description
1 polymer ?
#
loop_
_entity_poly.entity_id
_entity_poly.type
_entity_poly.pdbx_seq_one_letter_code
_entity_poly.pdbx_strand_id
1 'polypeptide(L)'
;ERLVGVHLTGPVAELVSTVLTSQAAAQAAWDLMKVAGLTPVACRDRAGFVVDALLFAYLNDAVRMHGSGYASIADIDAAMRLGCGYAAGPFETLETLGLARVRDGLRALYAEYRDPAFAPAPLLDQLVTAGLTTFPRP
;
A
#
# COMPACT_ATOMS: atom_id res chain seq x y z
N GLU A 1 -11.81 -21.25 -15.18
CA GLU A 1 -11.77 -20.20 -16.22
C GLU A 1 -10.33 -19.79 -16.56
N ARG A 2 -10.13 -18.99 -17.62
CA ARG A 2 -8.81 -18.55 -18.11
C ARG A 2 -8.44 -17.11 -17.69
N LEU A 3 -9.07 -16.58 -16.63
CA LEU A 3 -8.82 -15.22 -16.14
C LEU A 3 -7.88 -15.22 -14.93
N VAL A 4 -6.93 -14.28 -14.91
CA VAL A 4 -6.00 -13.97 -13.81
C VAL A 4 -5.90 -12.45 -13.72
N GLY A 5 -5.99 -11.88 -12.52
CA GLY A 5 -5.73 -10.46 -12.31
C GLY A 5 -4.23 -10.17 -12.27
N VAL A 6 -3.80 -9.03 -12.79
CA VAL A 6 -2.40 -8.60 -12.75
C VAL A 6 -2.36 -7.17 -12.23
N HIS A 7 -1.64 -6.95 -11.13
CA HIS A 7 -1.40 -5.62 -10.56
C HIS A 7 0.10 -5.32 -10.58
N LEU A 8 0.48 -4.18 -11.14
CA LEU A 8 1.89 -3.80 -11.34
C LEU A 8 2.32 -2.76 -10.31
N THR A 9 3.34 -3.09 -9.53
CA THR A 9 3.88 -2.22 -8.47
C THR A 9 5.40 -2.21 -8.55
N GLY A 10 5.94 -1.19 -9.24
CA GLY A 10 7.37 -1.11 -9.53
C GLY A 10 7.84 -2.35 -10.31
N PRO A 11 8.88 -3.07 -9.86
CA PRO A 11 9.37 -4.28 -10.54
C PRO A 11 8.53 -5.53 -10.24
N VAL A 12 7.50 -5.44 -9.39
CA VAL A 12 6.68 -6.57 -8.96
C VAL A 12 5.37 -6.61 -9.75
N ALA A 13 4.94 -7.82 -10.10
CA ALA A 13 3.61 -8.10 -10.65
C ALA A 13 2.85 -9.04 -9.71
N GLU A 14 1.83 -8.52 -9.02
CA GLU A 14 0.95 -9.33 -8.18
C GLU A 14 -0.08 -10.04 -9.06
N LEU A 15 -0.03 -11.37 -9.05
CA LEU A 15 -0.89 -12.27 -9.81
C LEU A 15 -2.04 -12.75 -8.93
N VAL A 16 -3.22 -12.21 -9.21
CA VAL A 16 -4.41 -12.35 -8.40
C VAL A 16 -5.25 -13.51 -8.92
N SER A 17 -5.41 -14.54 -8.09
CA SER A 17 -6.25 -15.70 -8.40
C SER A 17 -7.57 -15.66 -7.64
N THR A 18 -8.67 -15.93 -8.33
CA THR A 18 -9.98 -16.21 -7.73
C THR A 18 -10.17 -17.71 -7.56
N VAL A 19 -11.28 -18.13 -6.96
CA VAL A 19 -11.67 -19.56 -6.89
C VAL A 19 -11.92 -20.19 -8.26
N LEU A 20 -12.11 -19.38 -9.31
CA LEU A 20 -12.35 -19.84 -10.68
C LEU A 20 -11.08 -19.83 -11.55
N THR A 21 -9.99 -19.23 -11.08
CA THR A 21 -8.73 -19.16 -11.83
C THR A 21 -8.12 -20.56 -11.96
N SER A 22 -7.90 -21.00 -13.20
CA SER A 22 -7.23 -22.27 -13.46
C SER A 22 -5.72 -22.17 -13.23
N GLN A 23 -5.12 -23.27 -12.78
CA GLN A 23 -3.67 -23.37 -12.59
C GLN A 23 -2.88 -23.06 -13.88
N ALA A 24 -3.40 -23.52 -15.03
CA ALA A 24 -2.77 -23.25 -16.33
C ALA A 24 -2.77 -21.75 -16.67
N ALA A 25 -3.85 -21.02 -16.37
CA ALA A 25 -3.90 -19.59 -16.60
C ALA A 25 -2.95 -18.84 -15.64
N ALA A 26 -2.93 -19.21 -14.36
CA ALA A 26 -2.02 -18.63 -13.37
C ALA A 26 -0.55 -18.84 -13.78
N GLN A 27 -0.20 -20.04 -14.23
CA GLN A 27 1.16 -20.35 -14.69
C GLN A 27 1.53 -19.56 -15.96
N ALA A 28 0.61 -19.46 -16.93
CA ALA A 28 0.86 -18.68 -18.14
C ALA A 28 1.11 -17.20 -17.82
N ALA A 29 0.33 -16.61 -16.89
CA ALA A 29 0.55 -15.24 -16.43
C ALA A 29 1.89 -15.08 -15.71
N TRP A 30 2.25 -16.06 -14.85
CA TRP A 30 3.54 -16.09 -14.16
C TRP A 30 4.72 -16.07 -15.13
N ASP A 31 4.70 -16.94 -16.13
CA ASP A 31 5.77 -17.03 -17.11
C ASP A 31 5.83 -15.76 -17.98
N LEU A 32 4.67 -15.20 -18.34
CA LEU A 32 4.60 -13.93 -19.07
C LEU A 32 5.25 -12.78 -18.29
N MET A 33 4.99 -12.66 -16.98
CA MET A 33 5.60 -11.60 -16.16
C MET A 33 7.12 -11.74 -16.08
N LYS A 34 7.63 -12.97 -16.00
CA LYS A 34 9.08 -13.22 -16.05
C LYS A 34 9.70 -12.80 -17.38
N VAL A 35 9.04 -13.12 -18.50
CA VAL A 35 9.51 -12.68 -19.84
C VAL A 35 9.51 -11.16 -19.94
N ALA A 36 8.56 -10.49 -19.30
CA ALA A 36 8.50 -9.03 -19.23
C ALA A 36 9.55 -8.39 -18.29
N GLY A 37 10.41 -9.19 -17.64
CA GLY A 37 11.43 -8.70 -16.70
C GLY A 37 10.87 -8.29 -15.33
N LEU A 38 9.63 -8.67 -15.02
CA LEU A 38 8.98 -8.41 -13.75
C LEU A 38 9.15 -9.60 -12.79
N THR A 39 9.04 -9.33 -11.50
CA THR A 39 9.01 -10.34 -10.45
C THR A 39 7.56 -10.69 -10.12
N PRO A 40 7.02 -11.84 -10.59
CA PRO A 40 5.67 -12.23 -10.23
C PRO A 40 5.57 -12.65 -8.76
N VAL A 41 4.47 -12.26 -8.11
CA VAL A 41 4.10 -12.64 -6.75
C VAL A 41 2.66 -13.14 -6.78
N ALA A 42 2.38 -14.33 -6.27
CA ALA A 42 1.03 -14.88 -6.27
C ALA A 42 0.24 -14.38 -5.06
N CYS A 43 -1.02 -13.96 -5.27
CA CYS A 43 -1.93 -13.62 -4.19
C CYS A 43 -3.38 -14.02 -4.50
N ARG A 44 -4.21 -14.05 -3.47
CA ARG A 44 -5.66 -14.27 -3.61
C ARG A 44 -6.36 -12.95 -3.90
N ASP A 45 -7.53 -13.04 -4.53
CA ASP A 45 -8.42 -11.91 -4.76
C ASP A 45 -8.97 -11.34 -3.45
N ARG A 46 -8.35 -10.25 -2.99
CA ARG A 46 -8.63 -9.57 -1.72
C ARG A 46 -8.16 -8.12 -1.80
N ALA A 47 -8.81 -7.18 -1.10
CA ALA A 47 -8.41 -5.78 -1.10
C ALA A 47 -6.94 -5.59 -0.71
N GLY A 48 -6.24 -4.73 -1.47
CA GLY A 48 -4.84 -4.37 -1.25
C GLY A 48 -3.81 -5.44 -1.62
N PHE A 49 -4.23 -6.62 -2.11
CA PHE A 49 -3.35 -7.71 -2.51
C PHE A 49 -2.29 -8.02 -1.44
N VAL A 50 -0.99 -7.94 -1.75
CA VAL A 50 0.10 -8.07 -0.78
C VAL A 50 0.69 -6.71 -0.46
N VAL A 51 1.11 -5.95 -1.47
CA VAL A 51 1.88 -4.72 -1.28
C VAL A 51 1.03 -3.64 -0.61
N ASP A 52 -0.11 -3.28 -1.20
CA ASP A 52 -0.95 -2.18 -0.67
C ASP A 52 -1.53 -2.54 0.71
N ALA A 53 -1.86 -3.82 0.96
CA ALA A 53 -2.38 -4.27 2.26
C ALA A 53 -1.37 -4.08 3.41
N LEU A 54 -0.08 -4.33 3.16
CA LEU A 54 0.99 -4.13 4.14
C LEU A 54 1.42 -2.66 4.20
N LEU A 55 1.63 -2.05 3.04
CA LEU A 55 2.18 -0.70 2.92
C LEU A 55 1.23 0.34 3.48
N PHE A 56 -0.07 0.27 3.14
CA PHE A 56 -1.01 1.29 3.61
C PHE A 56 -1.21 1.24 5.11
N ALA A 57 -1.26 0.06 5.73
CA ALA A 57 -1.34 -0.06 7.19
C ALA A 57 -0.10 0.56 7.88
N TYR A 58 1.09 0.26 7.39
CA TYR A 58 2.34 0.86 7.87
C TYR A 58 2.33 2.40 7.77
N LEU A 59 1.93 2.94 6.61
CA LEU A 59 1.84 4.39 6.42
C LEU A 59 0.78 5.01 7.35
N ASN A 60 -0.33 4.33 7.56
CA ASN A 60 -1.39 4.77 8.46
C ASN A 60 -0.90 4.87 9.91
N ASP A 61 -0.12 3.88 10.37
CA ASP A 61 0.47 3.88 11.71
C ASP A 61 1.46 5.03 11.90
N ALA A 62 2.27 5.34 10.89
CA ALA A 62 3.15 6.52 10.91
C ALA A 62 2.35 7.82 11.05
N VAL A 63 1.24 7.97 10.31
CA VAL A 63 0.36 9.16 10.43
C VAL A 63 -0.30 9.22 11.81
N ARG A 64 -0.71 8.09 12.39
CA ARG A 64 -1.26 8.06 13.76
C ARG A 64 -0.23 8.48 14.81
N MET A 65 1.01 8.01 14.66
CA MET A 65 2.11 8.39 15.54
C MET A 65 2.40 9.89 15.48
N HIS A 66 2.45 10.47 14.28
CA HIS A 66 2.63 11.91 14.14
C HIS A 66 1.42 12.69 14.67
N GLY A 67 0.20 12.26 14.33
CA GLY A 67 -1.05 12.92 14.74
C GLY A 67 -1.29 12.93 16.25
N SER A 68 -0.68 12.00 17.00
CA SER A 68 -0.72 12.01 18.47
C SER A 68 0.34 12.91 19.11
N GLY A 69 1.20 13.54 18.31
CA GLY A 69 2.32 14.35 18.79
C GLY A 69 3.51 13.55 19.33
N TYR A 70 3.56 12.24 19.08
CA TYR A 70 4.61 11.38 19.61
C TYR A 70 6.00 11.68 19.02
N ALA A 71 6.06 11.95 17.71
CA ALA A 71 7.29 12.29 17.01
C ALA A 71 7.02 13.21 15.81
N SER A 72 8.06 13.96 15.41
CA SER A 72 8.00 14.81 14.21
C SER A 72 8.06 13.94 12.94
N ILE A 73 7.52 14.46 11.84
CA ILE A 73 7.62 13.81 10.52
C ILE A 73 9.09 13.51 10.16
N ALA A 74 9.97 14.48 10.40
CA ALA A 74 11.40 14.36 10.09
C ALA A 74 12.07 13.24 10.91
N ASP A 75 11.75 13.12 12.20
CA ASP A 75 12.32 12.08 13.06
C ASP A 75 11.78 10.69 12.70
N ILE A 76 10.48 10.58 12.37
CA ILE A 76 9.89 9.32 11.93
C ILE A 76 10.54 8.86 10.62
N ASP A 77 10.67 9.75 9.64
CA ASP A 77 11.33 9.44 8.36
C ASP A 77 12.81 9.08 8.55
N ALA A 78 13.53 9.81 9.42
CA ALA A 78 14.92 9.50 9.73
C ALA A 78 15.06 8.12 10.39
N ALA A 79 14.21 7.80 11.37
CA ALA A 79 14.23 6.52 12.07
C ALA A 79 13.97 5.35 11.11
N MET A 80 12.97 5.47 10.23
CA MET A 80 12.62 4.38 9.31
C MET A 80 13.66 4.18 8.21
N ARG A 81 14.31 5.26 7.74
CA ARG A 81 15.40 5.14 6.75
C ARG A 81 16.67 4.57 7.38
N LEU A 82 17.15 5.21 8.46
CA LEU A 82 18.45 4.89 9.05
C LEU A 82 18.40 3.64 9.95
N GLY A 83 17.29 3.42 10.65
CA GLY A 83 17.11 2.29 11.56
C GLY A 83 16.57 1.04 10.87
N CYS A 84 15.57 1.17 10.00
CA CYS A 84 14.94 0.03 9.31
C CYS A 84 15.48 -0.21 7.89
N GLY A 85 16.33 0.68 7.38
CA GLY A 85 16.97 0.53 6.07
C GLY A 85 16.03 0.82 4.88
N TYR A 86 14.90 1.48 5.10
CA TYR A 86 14.02 1.87 3.99
C TYR A 86 14.66 2.94 3.11
N ALA A 87 14.44 2.85 1.80
CA ALA A 87 14.97 3.82 0.84
C ALA A 87 14.40 5.24 1.04
N ALA A 88 13.14 5.32 1.49
CA ALA A 88 12.44 6.56 1.81
C ALA A 88 11.67 6.38 3.13
N GLY A 89 11.46 7.49 3.85
CA GLY A 89 10.64 7.49 5.05
C GLY A 89 9.16 7.24 4.75
N PRO A 90 8.32 6.88 5.75
CA PRO A 90 6.89 6.70 5.54
C PRO A 90 6.21 7.96 5.01
N PHE A 91 6.54 9.17 5.47
CA PHE A 91 5.89 10.38 4.97
C PHE A 91 6.34 10.72 3.56
N GLU A 92 7.65 10.63 3.26
CA GLU A 92 8.17 10.71 1.89
C GLU A 92 7.47 9.71 0.94
N THR A 93 7.28 8.47 1.39
CA THR A 93 6.60 7.42 0.62
C THR A 93 5.11 7.74 0.43
N LEU A 94 4.43 8.18 1.49
CA LEU A 94 3.02 8.55 1.47
C LEU A 94 2.75 9.71 0.50
N GLU A 95 3.60 10.74 0.50
CA GLU A 95 3.50 11.87 -0.43
C GLU A 95 3.76 11.45 -1.88
N THR A 96 4.72 10.54 -2.10
CA THR A 96 5.02 9.98 -3.43
C THR A 96 3.86 9.16 -3.99
N LEU A 97 3.20 8.35 -3.15
CA LEU A 97 2.05 7.55 -3.55
C LEU A 97 0.77 8.38 -3.70
N GLY A 98 0.68 9.49 -2.97
CA GLY A 98 -0.50 10.34 -2.86
C GLY A 98 -1.39 9.97 -1.68
N LEU A 99 -1.67 10.97 -0.84
CA LEU A 99 -2.45 10.83 0.39
C LEU A 99 -3.85 10.27 0.12
N ALA A 100 -4.50 10.73 -0.96
CA ALA A 100 -5.82 10.26 -1.35
C ALA A 100 -5.84 8.78 -1.71
N ARG A 101 -4.84 8.31 -2.49
CA ARG A 101 -4.70 6.90 -2.86
C ARG A 101 -4.58 6.03 -1.62
N VAL A 102 -3.72 6.42 -0.67
CA VAL A 102 -3.52 5.64 0.56
C VAL A 102 -4.78 5.65 1.43
N ARG A 103 -5.43 6.80 1.63
CA ARG A 103 -6.70 6.89 2.37
C ARG A 103 -7.78 6.01 1.74
N ASP A 104 -7.95 6.06 0.42
CA ASP A 104 -9.00 5.30 -0.26
C ASP A 104 -8.71 3.79 -0.24
N GLY A 105 -7.44 3.41 -0.35
CA GLY A 105 -6.99 2.03 -0.14
C GLY A 105 -7.28 1.54 1.28
N LEU A 106 -6.98 2.34 2.31
CA LEU A 106 -7.33 2.05 3.70
C LEU A 106 -8.84 1.88 3.91
N ARG A 107 -9.65 2.74 3.28
CA ARG A 107 -11.12 2.61 3.33
C ARG A 107 -11.59 1.30 2.68
N ALA A 108 -11.00 0.91 1.55
CA ALA A 108 -11.32 -0.37 0.90
C ALA A 108 -10.93 -1.57 1.78
N LEU A 109 -9.72 -1.56 2.35
CA LEU A 109 -9.24 -2.56 3.30
C LEU A 109 -10.17 -2.65 4.53
N TYR A 110 -10.53 -1.51 5.11
CA TYR A 110 -11.42 -1.45 6.26
C TYR A 110 -12.84 -1.95 5.94
N ALA A 111 -13.36 -1.63 4.75
CA ALA A 111 -14.67 -2.09 4.32
C ALA A 111 -14.74 -3.62 4.21
N GLU A 112 -13.66 -4.25 3.74
CA GLU A 112 -13.55 -5.71 3.61
C GLU A 112 -13.30 -6.41 4.95
N TYR A 113 -12.30 -5.98 5.73
CA TYR A 113 -11.86 -6.72 6.93
C TYR A 113 -12.49 -6.24 8.23
N ARG A 114 -12.96 -4.99 8.28
CA ARG A 114 -13.43 -4.33 9.52
C ARG A 114 -12.40 -4.29 10.65
N ASP A 115 -11.12 -4.48 10.31
CA ASP A 115 -10.02 -4.40 11.27
C ASP A 115 -9.70 -2.91 11.55
N PRO A 116 -9.75 -2.46 12.82
CA PRO A 116 -9.40 -1.08 13.19
C PRO A 116 -8.04 -0.59 12.70
N ALA A 117 -7.07 -1.49 12.47
CA ALA A 117 -5.76 -1.12 11.92
C ALA A 117 -5.87 -0.47 10.52
N PHE A 118 -6.87 -0.86 9.74
CA PHE A 118 -7.11 -0.30 8.40
C PHE A 118 -7.98 0.96 8.41
N ALA A 119 -8.58 1.34 9.54
CA ALA A 119 -9.35 2.58 9.60
C ALA A 119 -8.39 3.77 9.29
N PRO A 120 -8.70 4.66 8.34
CA PRO A 120 -7.82 5.80 8.04
C PRO A 120 -7.58 6.66 9.28
N ALA A 121 -6.33 7.08 9.48
CA ALA A 121 -5.98 8.02 10.53
C ALA A 121 -6.79 9.32 10.36
N PRO A 122 -7.35 9.89 11.45
CA PRO A 122 -8.15 11.12 11.35
C PRO A 122 -7.42 12.27 10.65
N LEU A 123 -6.12 12.44 10.93
CA LEU A 123 -5.29 13.45 10.28
C LEU A 123 -5.20 13.23 8.76
N LEU A 124 -4.97 11.98 8.31
CA LEU A 124 -4.93 11.68 6.88
C LEU A 124 -6.27 12.02 6.21
N ASP A 125 -7.38 11.65 6.86
CA ASP A 125 -8.72 11.90 6.33
C ASP A 125 -9.01 13.41 6.21
N GLN A 126 -8.61 14.19 7.21
CA GLN A 126 -8.73 15.65 7.22
C GLN A 126 -7.90 16.30 6.11
N LEU A 127 -6.63 15.92 5.96
CA LEU A 127 -5.74 16.47 4.95
C LEU A 127 -6.29 16.24 3.54
N VAL A 128 -6.73 15.02 3.23
CA VAL A 128 -7.29 14.73 1.91
C VAL A 128 -8.63 15.43 1.71
N THR A 129 -9.47 15.53 2.74
CA THR A 129 -10.73 16.27 2.66
C THR A 129 -10.51 17.76 2.40
N ALA A 130 -9.42 18.32 2.95
CA ALA A 130 -8.98 19.69 2.67
C ALA A 130 -8.32 19.87 1.29
N GLY A 131 -8.20 18.80 0.49
CA GLY A 131 -7.59 18.84 -0.84
C GLY A 131 -6.06 18.86 -0.83
N LEU A 132 -5.43 18.53 0.28
CA LEU A 132 -3.96 18.51 0.39
C LEU A 132 -3.38 17.21 -0.18
N THR A 133 -2.25 17.36 -0.85
CA THR A 133 -1.47 16.26 -1.45
C THR A 133 -0.15 16.02 -0.73
N THR A 134 0.19 16.84 0.26
CA THR A 134 1.39 16.75 1.10
C THR A 134 1.08 17.13 2.54
N PHE A 135 1.97 16.79 3.46
CA PHE A 135 1.85 17.23 4.85
C PHE A 135 2.32 18.68 4.98
N PRO A 136 1.55 19.54 5.66
CA PRO A 136 2.01 20.88 5.99
C PRO A 136 3.30 20.79 6.82
N ARG A 137 4.36 21.44 6.36
CA ARG A 137 5.61 21.58 7.12
C ARG A 137 5.61 22.97 7.78
N PRO A 138 5.99 23.08 9.06
CA PRO A 138 6.12 24.36 9.75
C PRO A 138 7.22 25.24 9.13
#